data_AF-A0A958UUS9-F1
#
_entry.id   AF-A0A958UUS9-F1
#
_cell.length_a   1.000
_cell.length_b   1.000
_cell.length_c   1.000
_cell.angle_alpha   90.00
_cell.angle_beta   90.00
_cell.angle_gamma   90.00
#
_symmetry.space_group_name_H-M   'P 1'
#
loop_
_entity.id
_entity.type
_entity.pdbx_description
1 polymer ?
#
loop_
_entity_poly.entity_id
_entity_poly.type
_entity_poly.pdbx_seq_one_letter_code
_entity_poly.pdbx_strand_id
1 'polypeptide(L)'
;MKGLVYKSTGSWYSVKAENGTFYDCRIKGKFRIGGIKSTNPVAVGDHVDFDIEKKGGETVGVISHIDERENYIIRKSVNLSKQTHIIAANIDVAFLLITLNNPPTFTTFIDRFLVTAEAYHIKAVLLFNKIDTYNEDEL
;
A
#
# COMPACT_ATOMS: atom_id res chain seq x y z
N MET A 1 -7.37 14.68 13.92
CA MET A 1 -7.32 13.30 14.48
C MET A 1 -6.28 12.51 13.73
N LYS A 2 -5.57 11.58 14.38
CA LYS A 2 -4.65 10.66 13.71
C LYS A 2 -5.32 9.35 13.34
N GLY A 3 -4.87 8.75 12.24
CA GLY A 3 -5.34 7.44 11.83
C GLY A 3 -4.47 6.78 10.77
N LEU A 4 -4.75 5.50 10.53
CA LEU A 4 -4.09 4.66 9.55
C LEU A 4 -5.01 4.44 8.34
N VAL A 5 -4.50 4.63 7.13
CA VAL A 5 -5.25 4.36 5.90
C VAL A 5 -5.32 2.85 5.65
N TYR A 6 -6.51 2.28 5.76
CA TYR A 6 -6.76 0.85 5.55
C TYR A 6 -7.20 0.50 4.14
N LYS A 7 -7.88 1.43 3.46
CA LYS A 7 -8.42 1.21 2.11
C LYS A 7 -8.33 2.51 1.31
N SER A 8 -7.94 2.39 0.05
CA SER A 8 -7.96 3.47 -0.94
C SER A 8 -8.84 3.07 -2.13
N THR A 9 -9.83 3.88 -2.47
CA THR A 9 -10.75 3.63 -3.60
C THR A 9 -11.07 4.94 -4.30
N GLY A 10 -10.41 5.20 -5.42
CA GLY A 10 -10.56 6.46 -6.15
C GLY A 10 -10.11 7.65 -5.31
N SER A 11 -11.06 8.51 -4.92
CA SER A 11 -10.80 9.70 -4.07
C SER A 11 -11.21 9.51 -2.61
N TRP A 12 -11.60 8.29 -2.22
CA TRP A 12 -12.06 7.94 -0.89
C TRP A 12 -11.08 7.03 -0.18
N TYR A 13 -10.91 7.25 1.12
CA TYR A 13 -9.99 6.51 1.97
C TYR A 13 -10.72 6.08 3.24
N SER A 14 -10.66 4.80 3.58
CA SER A 14 -11.12 4.34 4.88
C SER A 14 -9.98 4.45 5.86
N VAL A 15 -10.13 5.34 6.84
CA VAL A 15 -9.10 5.64 7.85
C VAL A 15 -9.56 5.10 9.19
N LYS A 16 -8.73 4.24 9.80
CA LYS A 16 -8.94 3.77 11.16
C LYS A 16 -8.29 4.75 12.12
N ALA A 17 -9.09 5.46 12.91
CA ALA A 17 -8.59 6.33 13.96
C ALA A 17 -7.95 5.51 15.08
N GLU A 18 -7.14 6.17 15.93
CA GLU A 18 -6.49 5.56 17.09
C GLU A 18 -7.48 4.90 18.07
N ASN A 19 -8.72 5.41 18.14
CA ASN A 19 -9.80 4.83 18.94
C ASN A 19 -10.44 3.57 18.31
N GLY A 20 -9.92 3.10 17.17
CA GLY A 20 -10.41 1.92 16.45
C GLY A 20 -11.60 2.17 15.52
N THR A 21 -12.18 3.38 15.51
CA THR A 21 -13.32 3.74 14.65
C THR A 21 -12.86 4.01 13.22
N PHE A 22 -13.64 3.55 12.24
CA PHE A 22 -13.38 3.84 10.84
C PHE A 22 -14.14 5.09 10.38
N TYR A 23 -13.46 5.92 9.59
CA TYR A 23 -14.03 7.10 8.94
C TYR A 23 -13.79 7.03 7.45
N ASP A 24 -14.81 7.40 6.68
CA ASP A 24 -14.65 7.64 5.24
C ASP A 24 -14.10 9.05 5.03
N CYS A 25 -12.90 9.10 4.48
CA CYS A 25 -12.10 10.31 4.34
C CYS A 25 -11.89 10.68 2.87
N ARG A 26 -11.71 11.98 2.63
CA ARG A 26 -11.24 12.54 1.35
C ARG A 26 -10.04 13.44 1.58
N ILE A 27 -9.25 13.67 0.55
CA ILE A 27 -8.11 14.61 0.62
C ILE A 27 -8.60 16.05 0.45
N LYS A 28 -8.08 16.97 1.26
CA LYS A 28 -8.27 18.41 1.06
C LYS A 28 -7.71 18.85 -0.29
N GLY A 29 -8.52 19.50 -1.12
CA GLY A 29 -8.19 19.82 -2.53
C GLY A 29 -6.85 20.55 -2.78
N LYS A 30 -6.24 21.15 -1.75
CA LYS A 30 -4.94 21.84 -1.82
C LYS A 30 -3.73 20.90 -1.98
N PHE A 31 -3.86 19.59 -1.68
CA PHE A 31 -2.78 18.61 -1.91
C PHE A 31 -2.49 18.31 -3.39
N ARG A 32 -3.39 18.70 -4.31
CA ARG A 32 -3.13 18.59 -5.76
C ARG A 32 -2.11 19.60 -6.29
N ILE A 33 -1.79 20.65 -5.53
CA ILE A 33 -1.07 21.84 -6.02
C ILE A 33 0.43 21.82 -5.63
N GLY A 34 0.83 20.95 -4.71
CA GLY A 34 2.20 20.88 -4.16
C GLY A 34 3.26 20.15 -5.00
N GLY A 35 3.06 19.96 -6.31
CA GLY A 35 4.06 19.34 -7.18
C GLY A 35 4.19 17.81 -7.06
N ILE A 36 3.27 17.15 -6.37
CA ILE A 36 3.23 15.68 -6.29
C ILE A 36 2.87 15.13 -7.68
N LYS A 37 3.83 14.48 -8.35
CA LYS A 37 3.66 13.86 -9.69
C LYS A 37 2.74 12.62 -9.69
N SER A 38 2.12 12.29 -8.57
CA SER A 38 1.26 11.12 -8.40
C SER A 38 -0.21 11.53 -8.37
N THR A 39 -1.06 10.85 -9.14
CA THR A 39 -2.50 11.18 -9.23
C THR A 39 -3.28 10.83 -7.96
N ASN A 40 -2.70 10.02 -7.08
CA ASN A 40 -3.21 9.76 -5.74
C ASN A 40 -2.04 9.83 -4.74
N PRO A 41 -1.97 10.88 -3.90
CA PRO A 41 -0.86 11.04 -2.96
C PRO A 41 -0.98 10.14 -1.72
N VAL A 42 -2.18 9.59 -1.43
CA VAL A 42 -2.45 8.74 -0.26
C VAL A 42 -2.48 7.27 -0.66
N ALA A 43 -1.69 6.47 0.05
CA ALA A 43 -1.58 5.03 -0.11
C ALA A 43 -2.11 4.28 1.13
N VAL A 44 -2.42 2.99 0.96
CA VAL A 44 -2.70 2.12 2.10
C VAL A 44 -1.44 1.99 2.96
N GLY A 45 -1.60 2.05 4.28
CA GLY A 45 -0.50 2.06 5.23
C GLY A 45 0.01 3.45 5.61
N ASP A 46 -0.47 4.51 4.94
CA ASP A 46 -0.14 5.89 5.36
C ASP A 46 -0.75 6.21 6.73
N HIS A 47 0.06 6.83 7.59
CA HIS A 47 -0.41 7.54 8.78
C HIS A 47 -0.81 8.96 8.39
N VAL A 48 -2.01 9.39 8.80
CA VAL A 48 -2.59 10.66 8.36
C VAL A 48 -3.22 11.43 9.51
N ASP A 49 -3.14 12.75 9.42
CA ASP A 49 -4.02 13.65 10.16
C ASP A 49 -5.26 13.97 9.33
N PHE A 50 -6.42 13.89 9.96
CA PHE A 50 -7.70 14.23 9.34
C PHE A 50 -8.66 14.90 10.33
N ASP A 51 -9.53 15.76 9.81
CA ASP A 51 -10.57 16.44 10.57
C ASP A 51 -11.95 15.91 10.16
N ILE A 52 -12.90 15.91 11.09
CA ILE A 52 -14.27 15.47 10.82
C ILE A 52 -15.12 16.68 10.42
N GLU A 53 -15.77 16.60 9.27
CA GLU A 53 -16.78 17.56 8.81
C GLU A 53 -18.16 16.90 8.79
N LYS A 54 -19.17 17.62 9.29
CA LYS A 54 -20.58 17.23 9.15
C LYS A 54 -21.16 17.96 7.95
N LYS A 55 -21.48 17.22 6.89
CA LYS A 55 -22.07 17.79 5.66
C LYS A 55 -23.37 17.08 5.34
N GLY A 56 -24.48 17.81 5.40
CA GLY A 56 -25.81 17.27 5.02
C GLY A 56 -26.31 16.10 5.89
N GLY A 57 -25.83 15.95 7.13
CA GLY A 57 -26.17 14.82 8.01
C GLY A 57 -25.16 13.66 7.97
N GLU A 58 -24.25 13.64 7.00
CA GLU A 58 -23.16 12.68 6.92
C GLU A 58 -21.90 13.20 7.62
N THR A 59 -21.16 12.28 8.23
CA THR A 59 -19.88 12.55 8.91
C THR A 59 -18.76 12.08 7.99
N VAL A 60 -18.00 13.03 7.43
CA VAL A 60 -16.92 12.75 6.46
C VAL A 60 -15.60 13.26 7.02
N GLY A 61 -14.54 12.48 6.89
CA GLY A 61 -13.19 12.92 7.23
C GLY A 61 -12.52 13.70 6.10
N VAL A 62 -11.71 14.69 6.44
CA VAL A 62 -10.87 15.43 5.49
C VAL A 62 -9.42 15.29 5.91
N ILE A 63 -8.64 14.55 5.13
CA ILE A 63 -7.20 14.37 5.33
C ILE A 63 -6.50 15.71 5.07
N SER A 64 -5.78 16.18 6.09
CA SER A 64 -5.06 17.45 6.12
C SER A 64 -3.54 17.27 6.12
N HIS A 65 -3.04 16.10 6.51
CA HIS A 65 -1.62 15.77 6.46
C HIS A 65 -1.39 14.26 6.23
N ILE A 66 -0.27 13.93 5.61
CA ILE A 66 0.26 12.56 5.49
C ILE A 66 1.61 12.60 6.20
N ASP A 67 1.78 11.79 7.23
CA ASP A 67 3.02 11.70 8.00
C ASP A 67 4.16 11.16 7.10
N GLU A 68 5.40 11.40 7.51
CA GLU A 68 6.57 10.88 6.80
C GLU A 68 6.53 9.34 6.76
N ARG A 69 6.86 8.77 5.59
CA ARG A 69 6.84 7.32 5.39
C ARG A 69 8.19 6.73 5.77
N GLU A 70 8.18 5.62 6.51
CA GLU A 70 9.39 4.85 6.78
C GLU A 70 9.88 4.13 5.52
N ASN A 71 8.94 3.58 4.75
CA ASN A 71 9.17 2.99 3.44
C ASN A 71 7.91 3.01 2.58
N TYR A 72 8.05 2.64 1.30
CA TYR A 72 6.92 2.51 0.39
C TYR A 72 7.27 1.65 -0.83
N ILE A 73 6.25 1.06 -1.46
CA ILE A 73 6.40 0.38 -2.75
C ILE A 73 5.76 1.24 -3.83
N ILE A 74 6.50 1.47 -4.92
CA ILE A 74 5.96 2.11 -6.12
C ILE A 74 5.74 1.13 -7.27
N ARG A 75 4.70 1.41 -8.04
CA ARG A 75 4.45 0.83 -9.36
C ARG A 75 4.57 1.92 -10.42
N LYS A 76 5.35 1.63 -11.46
CA LYS A 76 5.38 2.47 -12.66
C LYS A 76 4.21 2.10 -13.56
N SER A 77 3.45 3.09 -14.02
CA SER A 77 2.44 2.86 -15.05
C SER A 77 3.09 2.39 -16.35
N VAL A 78 2.47 1.43 -17.04
CA VAL A 78 2.91 0.94 -18.35
C VAL A 78 2.66 1.95 -19.48
N ASN A 79 1.80 2.95 -19.25
CA ASN A 79 1.46 3.99 -20.24
C ASN A 79 2.40 5.20 -20.19
N LEU A 80 2.36 6.03 -21.24
CA LEU A 80 3.27 7.15 -21.52
C LEU A 80 3.36 8.26 -20.44
N SER A 81 2.51 8.27 -19.40
CA SER A 81 2.51 9.36 -18.42
C SER A 81 3.71 9.36 -17.47
N LYS A 82 4.54 8.29 -17.45
CA LYS A 82 5.69 8.11 -16.53
C LYS A 82 5.33 8.33 -15.05
N GLN A 83 4.06 8.24 -14.69
CA GLN A 83 3.64 8.47 -13.31
C GLN A 83 3.94 7.24 -12.47
N THR A 84 4.57 7.48 -11.33
CA THR A 84 4.79 6.52 -10.26
C THR A 84 3.63 6.61 -9.28
N HIS A 85 3.01 5.46 -9.00
CA HIS A 85 1.99 5.30 -7.96
C HIS A 85 2.58 4.57 -6.78
N ILE A 86 2.37 5.14 -5.60
CA ILE A 86 2.67 4.46 -4.36
C ILE A 86 1.49 3.54 -4.08
N ILE A 87 1.75 2.23 -4.00
CA ILE A 87 0.69 1.23 -3.82
C ILE A 87 0.48 0.88 -2.36
N ALA A 88 1.53 0.98 -1.54
CA ALA A 88 1.51 0.77 -0.10
C ALA A 88 2.70 1.49 0.56
N ALA A 89 2.55 1.87 1.82
CA ALA A 89 3.54 2.55 2.65
C ALA A 89 3.64 1.91 4.04
N ASN A 90 4.75 2.17 4.75
CA ASN A 90 5.00 1.73 6.14
C ASN A 90 4.80 0.21 6.30
N ILE A 91 5.50 -0.55 5.47
CA ILE A 91 5.40 -2.00 5.37
C ILE A 91 6.52 -2.62 6.22
N ASP A 92 6.16 -3.41 7.22
CA ASP A 92 7.13 -4.13 8.05
C ASP A 92 7.71 -5.35 7.32
N VAL A 93 6.83 -6.15 6.70
CA VAL A 93 7.17 -7.45 6.12
C VAL A 93 6.41 -7.69 4.83
N ALA A 94 7.12 -8.18 3.80
CA ALA A 94 6.55 -8.68 2.57
C ALA A 94 6.67 -10.21 2.51
N PHE A 95 5.54 -10.90 2.45
CA PHE A 95 5.51 -12.35 2.24
C PHE A 95 5.45 -12.66 0.74
N LEU A 96 6.48 -13.31 0.22
CA LEU A 96 6.50 -13.82 -1.15
C LEU A 96 6.06 -15.28 -1.15
N LEU A 97 4.84 -15.52 -1.65
CA LEU A 97 4.36 -16.87 -1.87
C LEU A 97 5.04 -17.48 -3.10
N ILE A 98 5.71 -18.61 -2.89
CA ILE A 98 6.45 -19.37 -3.90
C ILE A 98 5.79 -20.73 -4.04
N THR A 99 5.66 -21.18 -5.28
CA THR A 99 5.20 -22.52 -5.64
C THR A 99 6.18 -23.15 -6.62
N LEU A 100 6.54 -24.42 -6.40
CA LEU A 100 7.39 -25.20 -7.31
C LEU A 100 6.64 -25.53 -8.60
N ASN A 101 5.37 -25.87 -8.49
CA ASN A 101 4.49 -26.21 -9.62
C ASN A 101 3.08 -25.61 -9.42
N ASN A 102 2.26 -25.64 -10.48
CA ASN A 102 0.83 -25.28 -10.47
C ASN A 102 0.46 -23.87 -9.92
N PRO A 103 0.98 -22.74 -10.44
CA PRO A 103 2.02 -22.59 -11.46
C PRO A 103 3.43 -22.49 -10.83
N PRO A 104 4.50 -22.72 -11.60
CA PRO A 104 5.86 -22.51 -11.10
C PRO A 104 6.15 -21.02 -10.86
N THR A 105 6.82 -20.72 -9.75
CA THR A 105 7.40 -19.40 -9.46
C THR A 105 8.86 -19.39 -9.88
N PHE A 106 9.20 -18.65 -10.93
CA PHE A 106 10.56 -18.61 -11.45
C PHE A 106 11.54 -17.89 -10.50
N THR A 107 12.76 -18.43 -10.37
CA THR A 107 13.83 -17.84 -9.54
C THR A 107 14.13 -16.40 -9.92
N THR A 108 14.14 -16.06 -11.21
CA THR A 108 14.34 -14.67 -11.67
C THR A 108 13.25 -13.72 -11.17
N PHE A 109 12.02 -14.20 -10.95
CA PHE A 109 10.97 -13.39 -10.33
C PHE A 109 11.24 -13.20 -8.84
N ILE A 110 11.65 -14.26 -8.14
CA ILE A 110 12.05 -14.22 -6.73
C ILE A 110 13.18 -13.22 -6.51
N ASP A 111 14.25 -13.30 -7.31
CA ASP A 111 15.40 -12.40 -7.22
C ASP A 111 14.98 -10.93 -7.42
N ARG A 112 14.17 -10.66 -8.45
CA ARG A 112 13.68 -9.29 -8.72
C ARG A 112 12.79 -8.77 -7.60
N PHE A 113 11.97 -9.64 -6.99
CA PHE A 113 11.17 -9.27 -5.84
C PHE A 113 12.04 -8.92 -4.64
N LEU A 114 13.02 -9.77 -4.31
CA LEU A 114 13.94 -9.56 -3.19
C LEU A 114 14.77 -8.29 -3.36
N VAL A 115 15.33 -8.04 -4.55
CA VAL A 115 16.05 -6.80 -4.87
C VAL A 115 15.16 -5.58 -4.68
N THR A 116 13.89 -5.67 -5.10
CA THR A 116 12.95 -4.56 -4.95
C THR A 116 12.57 -4.32 -3.49
N ALA A 117 12.29 -5.38 -2.73
CA ALA A 117 11.98 -5.29 -1.31
C ALA A 117 13.13 -4.67 -0.52
N GLU A 118 14.36 -5.11 -0.78
CA GLU A 118 15.57 -4.56 -0.15
C GLU A 118 15.79 -3.09 -0.52
N ALA A 119 15.60 -2.72 -1.79
CA ALA A 119 15.74 -1.34 -2.25
C ALA A 119 14.75 -0.37 -1.59
N TYR A 120 13.63 -0.88 -1.07
CA TYR A 120 12.65 -0.11 -0.30
C TYR A 120 12.72 -0.39 1.21
N HIS A 121 13.77 -1.07 1.70
CA HIS A 121 13.92 -1.38 3.13
C HIS A 121 12.76 -2.17 3.74
N ILE A 122 12.23 -3.14 2.98
CA ILE A 122 11.14 -4.02 3.42
C ILE A 122 11.69 -5.42 3.63
N LYS A 123 11.53 -5.96 4.83
CA LYS A 123 11.92 -7.33 5.14
C LYS A 123 11.09 -8.31 4.31
N ALA A 124 11.73 -9.14 3.50
CA ALA A 124 11.05 -10.18 2.74
C ALA A 124 11.09 -11.54 3.47
N VAL A 125 9.99 -12.29 3.41
CA VAL A 125 9.88 -13.67 3.88
C VAL A 125 9.39 -14.54 2.75
N LEU A 126 10.15 -15.59 2.43
CA LEU A 126 9.79 -16.57 1.41
C LEU A 126 8.86 -17.62 2.02
N LEU A 127 7.68 -17.79 1.45
CA LEU A 127 6.68 -18.78 1.86
C LEU A 127 6.47 -19.80 0.74
N PHE A 128 7.04 -20.99 0.89
CA PHE A 128 6.77 -22.10 -0.01
C PHE A 128 5.38 -22.67 0.30
N ASN A 129 4.47 -22.50 -0.65
CA ASN A 129 3.07 -22.90 -0.54
C ASN A 129 2.82 -24.20 -1.32
N LYS A 130 1.66 -24.83 -1.09
CA LYS A 130 1.22 -26.06 -1.78
C LYS A 130 2.10 -27.29 -1.56
N ILE A 131 2.75 -27.37 -0.39
CA ILE A 131 3.58 -28.52 -0.01
C ILE A 131 2.80 -29.84 -0.01
N ASP A 132 1.48 -29.78 0.14
CA ASP A 132 0.56 -30.92 0.05
C ASP A 132 0.46 -31.53 -1.36
N THR A 133 0.88 -30.78 -2.39
CA THR A 133 0.86 -31.23 -3.78
C THR A 133 2.21 -31.77 -4.27
N TYR A 134 3.22 -31.72 -3.42
CA TYR A 134 4.60 -32.07 -3.76
C TYR A 134 4.91 -33.52 -3.39
N ASN A 135 5.70 -34.18 -4.24
CA ASN A 135 6.24 -35.50 -3.93
C ASN A 135 7.49 -35.39 -3.02
N GLU A 136 8.01 -36.52 -2.56
CA GLU A 136 9.19 -36.56 -1.69
C GLU A 136 10.46 -35.97 -2.33
N ASP A 137 10.59 -36.00 -3.65
CA ASP A 137 11.73 -35.41 -4.36
C ASP A 137 11.63 -33.87 -4.48
N GLU A 138 10.42 -33.31 -4.33
CA GLU A 138 10.12 -31.88 -4.42
C GLU A 138 10.13 -31.15 -3.06
N LEU A 139 10.10 -31.87 -1.93
CA LEU A 139 10.10 -31.34 -0.55
C LEU A 139 11.51 -31.14 0.01
#